data_AF-A0AAV6Y7R8-F1
#
_entry.id   AF-A0AAV6Y7R8-F1
#
_cell.length_a   1.000
_cell.length_b   1.000
_cell.length_c   1.000
_cell.angle_alpha   90.00
_cell.angle_beta   90.00
_cell.angle_gamma   90.00
#
_symmetry.space_group_name_H-M   'P 1'
#
loop_
_entity.id
_entity.type
_entity.pdbx_description
1 polymer ?
#
loop_
_entity_poly.entity_id
_entity_poly.type
_entity_poly.pdbx_seq_one_letter_code
_entity_poly.pdbx_strand_id
1 'polypeptide(L)'
;MEMSDEREDGCKEESGEEEGWAQPEEQIDYNPHHNFHISINAMNDIHDFRTIRVNGSARGKTIHILIETGSTHNFFDTEATKKLGCMIEATKPFPLLVAHGNSCTVK
;
A
#
# COMPACT_ATOMS: atom_id res chain seq x y z
N MET A 1 -26.47 -50.32 -37.72
CA MET A 1 -26.38 -49.41 -38.87
C MET A 1 -26.29 -48.02 -38.26
N GLU A 2 -25.12 -47.39 -38.43
CA GLU A 2 -24.82 -45.95 -38.25
C GLU A 2 -24.99 -45.40 -36.82
N MET A 3 -23.96 -45.02 -36.03
CA MET A 3 -22.69 -44.28 -36.24
C MET A 3 -22.88 -42.80 -36.57
N SER A 4 -22.70 -41.95 -35.54
CA SER A 4 -22.44 -40.48 -35.49
C SER A 4 -23.21 -39.88 -34.28
N ASP A 5 -22.73 -38.97 -33.45
CA ASP A 5 -21.49 -38.19 -33.46
C ASP A 5 -21.21 -37.64 -32.06
N GLU A 6 -19.96 -37.27 -31.88
CA GLU A 6 -19.22 -36.89 -30.68
C GLU A 6 -19.66 -35.58 -30.02
N ARG A 7 -19.51 -35.50 -28.69
CA ARG A 7 -18.62 -34.55 -27.98
C ARG A 7 -18.84 -34.60 -26.46
N GLU A 8 -18.09 -35.47 -25.79
CA GLU A 8 -17.76 -35.24 -24.39
C GLU A 8 -16.67 -34.17 -24.34
N ASP A 9 -17.04 -32.93 -24.05
CA ASP A 9 -16.09 -31.86 -23.73
C ASP A 9 -15.49 -32.15 -22.35
N GLY A 10 -14.56 -33.10 -22.32
CA GLY A 10 -13.67 -33.32 -21.18
C GLY A 10 -12.72 -32.13 -21.08
N CYS A 11 -13.00 -31.21 -20.17
CA CYS A 11 -12.01 -30.24 -19.71
C CYS A 11 -10.85 -31.03 -19.11
N LYS A 12 -9.78 -31.19 -19.90
CA LYS A 12 -8.49 -31.67 -19.42
C LYS A 12 -8.02 -30.67 -18.37
N GLU A 13 -7.92 -31.11 -17.12
CA GLU A 13 -7.14 -30.44 -16.11
C GLU A 13 -5.67 -30.56 -16.54
N GLU A 14 -5.16 -29.57 -17.27
CA GLU A 14 -3.72 -29.37 -17.35
C GLU A 14 -3.27 -28.94 -15.95
N SER A 15 -2.61 -29.87 -15.24
CA SER A 15 -1.77 -29.55 -14.11
C SER A 15 -0.60 -28.73 -14.62
N GLY A 16 -0.84 -27.44 -14.83
CA GLY A 16 0.19 -26.44 -15.00
C GLY A 16 1.00 -26.44 -13.71
N GLU A 17 2.26 -26.82 -13.84
CA GLU A 17 3.25 -26.71 -12.78
C GLU A 17 3.20 -25.26 -12.28
N GLU A 18 2.73 -25.07 -11.05
CA GLU A 18 2.75 -23.76 -10.40
C GLU A 18 4.23 -23.45 -10.16
N GLU A 19 4.87 -22.85 -11.16
CA GLU A 19 6.15 -22.18 -11.07
C GLU A 19 6.03 -21.19 -9.91
N GLY A 20 6.48 -21.66 -8.75
CA GLY A 20 6.48 -20.89 -7.52
C GLY A 20 7.26 -19.63 -7.80
N TRP A 21 6.55 -18.50 -7.84
CA TRP A 21 7.17 -17.19 -7.74
C TRP A 21 7.77 -17.13 -6.35
N ALA A 22 8.98 -17.68 -6.20
CA ALA A 22 9.86 -17.41 -5.09
C ALA A 22 10.17 -15.91 -5.21
N GLN A 23 9.28 -15.11 -4.61
CA GLN A 23 9.58 -13.72 -4.34
C GLN A 23 10.88 -13.76 -3.53
N PRO A 24 11.94 -13.04 -3.95
CA PRO A 24 13.08 -12.88 -3.08
C PRO A 24 12.53 -12.34 -1.76
N GLU A 25 12.72 -13.10 -0.68
CA GLU A 25 12.54 -12.58 0.65
C GLU A 25 13.54 -11.43 0.77
N GLU A 26 13.12 -10.22 0.43
CA GLU A 26 13.85 -9.04 0.87
C GLU A 26 13.97 -9.21 2.37
N GLN A 27 15.21 -9.31 2.85
CA GLN A 27 15.51 -9.41 4.25
C GLN A 27 15.18 -8.06 4.88
N ILE A 28 13.88 -7.84 5.13
CA ILE A 28 13.37 -6.68 5.84
C ILE A 28 14.01 -6.78 7.23
N ASP A 29 14.84 -5.80 7.58
CA ASP A 29 15.36 -5.62 8.94
C ASP A 29 14.15 -5.48 9.86
N TYR A 30 13.67 -6.58 10.44
CA TYR A 30 12.48 -6.63 11.29
C TYR A 30 12.62 -5.83 12.58
N ASN A 31 13.65 -4.99 12.73
CA ASN A 31 13.64 -3.96 13.74
C ASN A 31 12.48 -2.98 13.44
N PRO A 32 11.39 -3.03 14.23
CA PRO A 32 10.22 -2.19 13.98
C PRO A 32 10.52 -0.69 14.15
N HIS A 33 11.67 -0.35 14.73
CA HIS A 33 12.17 1.03 14.84
C HIS A 33 12.76 1.58 13.54
N HIS A 34 13.06 0.75 12.54
CA HIS A 34 13.71 1.18 11.30
C HIS A 34 12.82 1.07 10.06
N ASN A 35 11.65 0.43 10.16
CA ASN A 35 10.75 0.22 9.03
C ASN A 35 9.58 1.20 9.03
N PHE A 36 9.72 2.26 8.25
CA PHE A 36 8.61 3.12 7.91
C PHE A 36 7.71 2.38 6.92
N HIS A 37 6.41 2.34 7.17
CA HIS A 37 5.44 1.68 6.31
C HIS A 37 4.24 2.61 6.08
N ILE A 38 3.88 2.78 4.82
CA ILE A 38 2.68 3.47 4.38
C ILE A 38 1.81 2.53 3.55
N SER A 39 0.52 2.50 3.84
CA SER A 39 -0.45 1.71 3.08
C SER A 39 -0.78 2.35 1.73
N ILE A 40 -1.25 1.53 0.78
CA ILE A 40 -1.74 2.02 -0.52
C ILE A 40 -2.97 2.92 -0.37
N ASN A 41 -3.75 2.70 0.70
CA ASN A 41 -4.98 3.44 0.93
C ASN A 41 -4.65 4.86 1.35
N ALA A 42 -3.71 5.07 2.28
CA ALA A 42 -3.28 6.41 2.65
C ALA A 42 -2.55 7.14 1.53
N MET A 43 -1.74 6.43 0.75
CA MET A 43 -0.99 7.05 -0.35
C MET A 43 -1.91 7.60 -1.45
N ASN A 44 -2.99 6.90 -1.75
CA ASN A 44 -3.93 7.27 -2.81
C ASN A 44 -5.17 8.00 -2.28
N ASP A 45 -5.19 8.37 -1.00
CA ASP A 45 -6.37 8.97 -0.32
C ASP A 45 -7.66 8.13 -0.51
N ILE A 46 -7.52 6.79 -0.51
CA ILE A 46 -8.64 5.86 -0.70
C ILE A 46 -9.42 5.74 0.61
N HIS A 47 -10.70 6.09 0.52
CA HIS A 47 -11.67 5.96 1.60
C HIS A 47 -12.37 4.59 1.54
N ASP A 48 -11.65 3.53 1.95
CA ASP A 48 -12.19 2.19 2.10
C ASP A 48 -12.71 1.96 3.54
N PHE A 49 -13.38 0.83 3.82
CA PHE A 49 -13.86 0.45 5.16
C PHE A 49 -12.74 0.35 6.22
N ARG A 50 -11.48 0.37 5.79
CA ARG A 50 -10.27 0.32 6.63
C ARG A 50 -9.70 1.69 7.00
N THR A 51 -10.23 2.77 6.42
CA THR A 51 -9.74 4.13 6.61
C THR A 51 -10.85 5.01 7.15
N ILE A 52 -10.65 5.60 8.32
CA ILE A 52 -11.58 6.59 8.89
C ILE A 52 -11.08 7.98 8.51
N ARG A 53 -11.93 8.78 7.86
CA ARG A 53 -11.64 10.19 7.60
C ARG A 53 -12.24 11.08 8.69
N VAL A 54 -11.39 11.84 9.35
CA VAL A 54 -11.79 12.85 10.33
C VAL A 54 -11.50 14.23 9.79
N ASN A 55 -12.44 15.15 9.94
CA ASN A 55 -12.23 16.56 9.63
C ASN A 55 -11.73 17.27 10.89
N GLY A 56 -10.54 17.84 10.80
CA GLY A 56 -9.94 18.67 11.84
C GLY A 56 -9.86 20.14 11.43
N SER A 57 -9.42 20.98 12.36
CA SER A 57 -9.04 22.36 12.09
C SER A 57 -7.69 22.65 12.74
N ALA A 58 -6.79 23.27 11.98
CA ALA A 58 -5.50 23.71 12.47
C ALA A 58 -5.18 25.09 11.87
N ARG A 59 -4.75 26.05 12.71
CA ARG A 59 -4.43 27.42 12.29
C ARG A 59 -5.54 28.09 11.47
N GLY A 60 -6.80 27.82 11.82
CA GLY A 60 -7.97 28.34 11.12
C GLY A 60 -8.25 27.70 9.76
N LYS A 61 -7.57 26.61 9.40
CA LYS A 61 -7.75 25.88 8.14
C LYS A 61 -8.28 24.48 8.41
N THR A 62 -9.26 24.05 7.62
CA THR A 62 -9.76 22.67 7.65
C THR A 62 -8.69 21.71 7.14
N ILE A 63 -8.50 20.60 7.85
CA ILE A 63 -7.61 19.51 7.47
C ILE A 63 -8.38 18.19 7.44
N HIS A 64 -8.01 17.30 6.52
CA HIS A 64 -8.51 15.93 6.49
C HIS A 64 -7.45 15.01 7.10
N ILE A 65 -7.85 14.22 8.10
CA ILE A 65 -6.99 13.27 8.80
C ILE A 65 -7.49 11.88 8.44
N LEU A 66 -6.61 11.06 7.87
CA LEU A 66 -6.88 9.66 7.62
C LEU A 66 -6.34 8.84 8.81
N ILE A 67 -7.23 8.11 9.47
CA ILE A 67 -6.88 7.16 10.52
C ILE A 67 -6.98 5.76 9.92
N GLU A 68 -5.87 5.06 9.87
CA GLU A 68 -5.77 3.70 9.35
C GLU A 68 -4.86 2.84 10.23
N THR A 69 -5.07 1.53 10.23
CA THR A 69 -4.22 0.58 10.97
C THR A 69 -3.07 0.02 10.13
N GLY A 70 -3.00 0.36 8.84
CA GLY A 70 -2.06 -0.23 7.88
C GLY A 70 -0.68 0.44 7.82
N SER A 71 -0.45 1.52 8.56
CA SER A 71 0.77 2.32 8.50
C SER A 71 1.47 2.36 9.87
N THR A 72 2.80 2.45 9.88
CA THR A 72 3.59 2.51 11.13
C THR A 72 3.81 3.94 11.62
N HIS A 73 3.85 4.90 10.70
CA HIS A 73 4.11 6.32 10.98
C HIS A 73 3.03 7.19 10.36
N ASN A 74 2.85 8.39 10.93
CA ASN A 74 1.93 9.39 10.37
C ASN A 74 2.62 10.14 9.24
N PHE A 75 1.94 10.25 8.11
CA PHE A 75 2.40 11.00 6.95
C PHE A 75 1.60 12.29 6.81
N PHE A 76 2.27 13.35 6.40
CA PHE A 76 1.66 14.64 6.11
C PHE A 76 1.83 14.98 4.64
N ASP A 77 0.73 15.37 4.00
CA ASP A 77 0.79 15.90 2.65
C ASP A 77 1.57 17.22 2.62
N THR A 78 2.44 17.34 1.61
CA THR A 78 3.32 18.50 1.47
C THR A 78 2.51 19.77 1.16
N GLU A 79 1.46 19.67 0.35
CA GLU A 79 0.61 20.82 0.02
C GLU A 79 -0.24 21.27 1.21
N ALA A 80 -0.77 20.34 2.01
CA ALA A 80 -1.42 20.63 3.28
C ALA A 80 -0.48 21.33 4.25
N THR A 81 0.77 20.86 4.35
CA THR A 81 1.80 21.43 5.23
C THR A 81 2.14 22.88 4.84
N LYS A 82 2.31 23.15 3.54
CA LYS A 82 2.49 24.51 2.99
C LYS A 82 1.29 25.40 3.28
N LYS A 83 0.07 24.91 3.03
CA LYS A 83 -1.16 25.64 3.32
C LYS A 83 -1.24 25.99 4.80
N LEU A 84 -0.83 25.11 5.71
CA LEU A 84 -0.84 25.39 7.13
C LEU A 84 0.27 26.35 7.58
N GLY A 85 1.26 26.64 6.73
CA GLY A 85 2.42 27.45 7.10
C GLY A 85 3.34 26.72 8.09
N CYS A 86 3.38 25.40 8.02
CA CYS A 86 4.31 24.60 8.82
C CYS A 86 5.74 24.75 8.30
N MET A 87 6.71 24.76 9.21
CA MET A 87 8.12 24.67 8.85
C MET A 87 8.44 23.22 8.51
N ILE A 88 9.05 22.98 7.35
CA ILE A 88 9.51 21.66 6.91
C ILE A 88 11.01 21.60 7.15
N GLU A 89 11.44 20.68 7.99
CA GLU A 89 12.85 20.41 8.26
C GLU A 89 13.29 19.16 7.49
N ALA A 90 14.45 19.24 6.84
CA ALA A 90 15.02 18.09 6.16
C ALA A 90 15.46 17.05 7.18
N THR A 91 15.10 15.80 6.91
CA THR A 91 15.48 14.64 7.70
C THR A 91 16.59 13.87 6.99
N LYS A 92 17.29 12.99 7.70
CA LYS A 92 18.17 12.02 7.03
C LYS A 92 17.31 11.12 6.15
N PRO A 93 17.77 10.73 4.95
CA PRO A 93 17.02 9.81 4.12
C PRO A 93 16.79 8.48 4.83
N PHE A 94 15.58 7.92 4.69
CA PHE A 94 15.21 6.64 5.29
C PHE A 94 14.39 5.79 4.31
N PRO A 95 14.49 4.45 4.40
CA PRO A 95 13.67 3.56 3.59
C PRO A 95 12.22 3.60 4.08
N LEU A 96 11.30 3.74 3.13
CA LEU A 96 9.87 3.67 3.34
C LEU A 96 9.33 2.49 2.53
N LEU A 97 8.76 1.51 3.23
CA LEU A 97 8.00 0.45 2.61
C LEU A 97 6.63 0.98 2.20
N VAL A 98 6.28 0.75 0.95
CA VAL A 98 5.02 1.11 0.33
C VAL A 98 4.33 -0.19 -0.05
N ALA A 99 3.13 -0.41 0.48
CA ALA A 99 2.16 -1.42 0.03
C ALA A 99 2.70 -2.67 -0.71
N HIS A 100 2.57 -3.84 -0.06
CA HIS A 100 2.89 -5.15 -0.65
C HIS A 100 4.34 -5.29 -1.16
N GLY A 101 5.31 -4.72 -0.43
CA GLY A 101 6.74 -4.99 -0.65
C GLY A 101 7.45 -4.04 -1.60
N ASN A 102 6.82 -2.96 -2.06
CA ASN A 102 7.56 -1.89 -2.75
C ASN A 102 8.32 -1.05 -1.72
N SER A 103 9.43 -0.44 -2.13
CA SER A 103 10.19 0.47 -1.26
C SER A 103 10.55 1.76 -1.99
N CYS A 104 10.56 2.87 -1.27
CA CYS A 104 11.08 4.14 -1.74
C CYS A 104 11.96 4.78 -0.67
N THR A 105 12.86 5.68 -1.08
CA THR A 105 13.67 6.46 -0.15
C THR A 105 13.08 7.85 -0.02
N VAL A 106 12.69 8.22 1.20
CA VAL A 106 12.32 9.60 1.50
C VAL A 106 13.60 10.43 1.58
N LYS A 107 13.64 11.59 0.92
CA LYS A 107 14.80 12.49 0.84
C LYS A 107 14.61 13.73 1.70
#